data_AF-A0A7W1S7E9-F1
#
_entry.id   AF-A0A7W1S7E9-F1
#
_cell.length_a   1.000
_cell.length_b   1.000
_cell.length_c   1.000
_cell.angle_alpha   90.00
_cell.angle_beta   90.00
_cell.angle_gamma   90.00
#
_symmetry.space_group_name_H-M   'P 1'
#
loop_
_entity.id
_entity.type
_entity.pdbx_description
1 polymer ?
#
loop_
_entity_poly.entity_id
_entity_poly.type
_entity_poly.pdbx_seq_one_letter_code
_entity_poly.pdbx_strand_id
1 'polypeptide(L)'
;MSLPGLFMGLVILVGLLLFVVTPLMRPADAGTPVDLLIEKQRERLLMVYERVLGNIRDLDEDLTTNKMSEADYVTERELWVQRGIQVLKTLDAVNAKQILTTSPMPEDIDRAIDNRIELAVEAYRARVNS
;
A
#
# COMPACT_ATOMS: atom_id res chain seq x y z
N MET A 1 56.59 13.53 -24.26
CA MET A 1 55.40 12.84 -23.71
C MET A 1 55.59 11.36 -23.96
N SER A 2 55.74 10.55 -22.92
CA SER A 2 56.06 9.13 -23.07
C SER A 2 54.82 8.38 -23.58
N LEU A 3 54.96 7.74 -24.74
CA LEU A 3 53.93 6.89 -25.38
C LEU A 3 53.22 5.93 -24.38
N PRO A 4 53.93 5.32 -23.41
CA PRO A 4 53.31 4.47 -22.39
C PRO A 4 52.37 5.23 -21.43
N GLY A 5 52.70 6.47 -21.07
CA GLY A 5 51.88 7.29 -20.18
C GLY A 5 50.55 7.69 -20.84
N LEU A 6 50.57 7.94 -22.16
CA LEU A 6 49.37 8.21 -22.94
C LEU A 6 48.42 7.00 -22.96
N PHE A 7 48.96 5.79 -23.18
CA PHE A 7 48.19 4.55 -23.16
C PHE A 7 47.57 4.29 -21.79
N MET A 8 48.35 4.47 -20.71
CA MET A 8 47.87 4.25 -19.35
C MET A 8 46.75 5.24 -19.00
N GLY A 9 46.92 6.51 -19.36
CA GLY A 9 45.89 7.54 -19.19
C GLY A 9 44.60 7.22 -19.95
N LEU A 10 44.71 6.72 -21.19
CA LEU A 10 43.56 6.32 -21.99
C LEU A 10 42.79 5.15 -21.37
N VAL A 11 43.48 4.13 -20.86
CA VAL A 11 42.84 2.98 -20.20
C VAL A 11 42.08 3.41 -18.94
N ILE A 12 42.70 4.27 -18.12
CA ILE A 12 42.05 4.79 -16.91
C ILE A 12 40.82 5.64 -17.29
N LEU A 13 40.95 6.50 -18.30
CA LEU A 13 39.85 7.34 -18.77
C LEU A 13 38.67 6.49 -19.27
N VAL A 14 38.94 5.46 -20.07
CA VAL A 14 37.91 4.55 -20.58
C VAL A 14 37.28 3.76 -19.45
N GLY A 15 38.07 3.25 -18.50
CA GLY A 15 37.54 2.55 -17.33
C GLY A 15 36.62 3.42 -16.48
N LEU A 16 37.00 4.69 -16.27
CA LEU A 16 36.22 5.65 -15.51
C LEU A 16 34.93 6.05 -16.25
N LEU A 17 35.01 6.23 -17.58
CA LEU A 17 33.84 6.42 -18.44
C LEU A 17 32.88 5.25 -18.36
N LEU A 18 33.39 4.02 -18.48
CA LEU A 18 32.55 2.82 -18.38
C LEU A 18 31.92 2.69 -16.99
N PHE A 19 32.64 3.00 -15.92
CA PHE A 19 32.13 2.98 -14.55
C PHE A 19 30.99 3.99 -14.32
N VAL A 20 31.04 5.16 -14.97
CA VAL A 20 30.00 6.20 -14.87
C VAL A 20 28.82 5.92 -15.81
N VAL A 21 29.09 5.42 -17.02
CA VAL A 21 28.07 5.17 -18.04
C VAL A 21 27.29 3.89 -17.77
N THR A 22 27.92 2.84 -17.22
CA THR A 22 27.22 1.57 -16.92
C THR A 22 26.02 1.71 -15.97
N PRO A 23 26.06 2.44 -14.84
CA PRO A 23 24.88 2.62 -14.00
C PRO A 23 23.83 3.51 -14.65
N LEU A 24 24.21 4.40 -15.58
CA LEU A 24 23.29 5.31 -16.25
C LEU A 24 22.55 4.66 -17.44
N MET A 25 23.17 3.66 -18.07
CA MET A 25 22.54 2.84 -19.12
C MET A 25 21.81 1.62 -18.57
N ARG A 26 21.96 1.30 -17.27
CA ARG A 26 21.01 0.40 -16.62
C ARG A 26 19.67 1.10 -16.66
N PRO A 27 18.63 0.52 -17.29
CA PRO A 27 17.29 1.03 -17.08
C PRO A 27 17.13 1.14 -15.57
N ALA A 28 16.75 2.32 -15.08
CA ALA A 28 16.31 2.45 -13.69
C ALA A 28 15.41 1.25 -13.44
N ASP A 29 15.63 0.53 -12.33
CA ASP A 29 14.75 -0.55 -11.90
C ASP A 29 13.36 0.06 -11.69
N ALA A 30 12.64 0.33 -12.77
CA ALA A 30 11.22 0.43 -12.82
C ALA A 30 10.83 -0.97 -12.36
N GLY A 31 10.46 -1.06 -11.09
CA GLY A 31 10.16 -2.33 -10.43
C GLY A 31 9.31 -3.19 -11.35
N THR A 32 9.39 -4.51 -11.17
CA THR A 32 8.63 -5.41 -12.02
C THR A 32 7.15 -4.97 -12.04
N PRO A 33 6.39 -5.22 -13.11
CA PRO A 33 4.97 -4.86 -13.14
C PRO A 33 4.20 -5.34 -11.89
N VAL A 34 4.67 -6.43 -11.27
CA VAL A 34 4.18 -6.95 -9.99
C VAL A 34 4.48 -5.99 -8.82
N ASP A 35 5.70 -5.46 -8.71
CA ASP A 35 6.07 -4.52 -7.65
C ASP A 35 5.25 -3.22 -7.74
N LEU A 36 5.00 -2.72 -8.96
CA LEU A 36 4.15 -1.54 -9.17
C LEU A 36 2.68 -1.80 -8.79
N LEU A 37 2.18 -3.01 -9.01
CA LEU A 37 0.82 -3.40 -8.57
C LEU A 37 0.73 -3.53 -7.06
N ILE A 38 1.76 -4.09 -6.40
CA ILE A 38 1.84 -4.18 -4.94
C ILE A 38 1.84 -2.79 -4.31
N GLU A 39 2.63 -1.85 -4.84
CA GLU A 39 2.67 -0.48 -4.30
C GLU A 39 1.32 0.22 -4.46
N LYS A 40 0.66 0.09 -5.62
CA LYS A 40 -0.70 0.63 -5.82
C LYS A 40 -1.73 0.03 -4.87
N GLN A 41 -1.68 -1.28 -4.63
CA GLN A 41 -2.56 -1.95 -3.67
C GLN A 41 -2.33 -1.42 -2.24
N ARG A 42 -1.06 -1.20 -1.87
CA ARG A 42 -0.67 -0.65 -0.59
C ARG A 42 -1.16 0.79 -0.40
N GLU A 43 -0.88 1.67 -1.36
CA GLU A 43 -1.36 3.06 -1.36
C GLU A 43 -2.87 3.13 -1.19
N ARG A 44 -3.61 2.26 -1.90
CA ARG A 44 -5.05 2.16 -1.78
C ARG A 44 -5.51 1.75 -0.38
N LEU A 45 -4.93 0.70 0.18
CA LEU A 45 -5.27 0.26 1.53
C LEU A 45 -4.98 1.34 2.58
N LEU A 46 -3.92 2.14 2.39
CA LEU A 46 -3.64 3.29 3.25
C LEU A 46 -4.72 4.37 3.15
N MET A 47 -5.20 4.70 1.95
CA MET A 47 -6.33 5.64 1.80
C MET A 47 -7.61 5.13 2.49
N VAL A 48 -7.90 3.83 2.40
CA VAL A 48 -9.05 3.24 3.10
C VAL A 48 -8.84 3.31 4.61
N TYR A 49 -7.64 3.04 5.10
CA TYR A 49 -7.30 3.15 6.52
C TYR A 49 -7.48 4.58 7.05
N GLU A 50 -7.00 5.59 6.31
CA GLU A 50 -7.19 7.00 6.65
C GLU A 50 -8.68 7.37 6.74
N ARG A 51 -9.51 6.89 5.80
CA ARG A 51 -10.96 7.08 5.85
C ARG A 51 -11.58 6.44 7.09
N VAL A 52 -11.14 5.24 7.47
CA VAL A 52 -11.62 4.58 8.69
C VAL A 52 -11.29 5.41 9.92
N LEU A 53 -10.06 5.93 10.01
CA LEU A 53 -9.65 6.79 11.13
C LEU A 53 -10.46 8.09 11.18
N GLY A 54 -10.71 8.70 10.02
CA GLY A 54 -11.58 9.87 9.90
C GLY A 54 -12.96 9.60 10.47
N ASN A 55 -13.61 8.51 10.03
CA ASN A 55 -14.95 8.17 10.51
C ASN A 55 -14.98 7.87 12.01
N ILE A 56 -13.97 7.19 12.57
CA ILE A 56 -13.89 6.96 14.02
C ILE A 56 -13.78 8.28 14.77
N ARG A 57 -12.95 9.20 14.27
CA ARG A 57 -12.81 10.52 14.88
C ARG A 57 -14.11 11.33 14.80
N ASP A 58 -14.81 11.28 13.67
CA ASP A 58 -16.10 11.97 13.51
C ASP A 58 -17.13 11.42 14.49
N LEU A 59 -17.16 10.09 14.73
CA LEU A 59 -18.00 9.48 15.75
C LEU A 59 -17.66 9.95 17.17
N ASP A 60 -16.37 10.07 17.49
CA ASP A 60 -15.92 10.61 18.78
C ASP A 60 -16.35 12.09 18.94
N GLU A 61 -16.27 12.89 17.87
CA GLU A 61 -16.73 14.28 17.84
C GLU A 61 -18.27 14.37 18.00
N ASP A 62 -19.03 13.48 17.37
CA ASP A 62 -20.50 13.47 17.47
C ASP A 62 -21.00 13.02 18.85
N LEU A 63 -20.31 12.07 19.50
CA LEU A 63 -20.59 11.72 20.90
C LEU A 63 -20.27 12.89 21.84
N THR A 64 -19.10 13.51 21.70
CA THR A 64 -18.67 14.61 22.60
C THR A 64 -19.53 15.86 22.43
N THR A 65 -20.08 16.10 21.24
CA THR A 65 -21.01 17.19 20.96
C THR A 65 -22.47 16.83 21.23
N ASN A 66 -22.73 15.63 21.76
CA ASN A 66 -24.06 15.13 22.13
C ASN A 66 -25.03 15.07 20.93
N LYS A 67 -24.50 14.90 19.71
CA LYS A 67 -25.26 14.71 18.47
C LYS A 67 -25.66 13.26 18.24
N MET A 68 -25.02 12.34 18.94
CA MET A 68 -25.25 10.89 18.86
C MET A 68 -25.40 10.29 20.26
N SER A 69 -26.22 9.26 20.39
CA SER A 69 -26.38 8.52 21.65
C SER A 69 -25.19 7.60 21.92
N GLU A 70 -24.91 7.30 23.19
CA GLU A 70 -23.83 6.38 23.56
C GLU A 70 -24.05 4.96 22.99
N ALA A 71 -25.30 4.51 22.90
CA ALA A 71 -25.64 3.20 22.35
C ALA A 71 -25.34 3.10 20.85
N ASP A 72 -25.69 4.15 20.09
CA ASP A 72 -25.40 4.23 18.66
C ASP A 72 -23.89 4.36 18.41
N TYR A 73 -23.21 5.20 19.20
CA TYR A 73 -21.76 5.36 19.16
C TYR A 73 -21.02 4.04 19.30
N VAL A 74 -21.33 3.25 20.33
CA VAL A 74 -20.65 1.97 20.58
C VAL A 74 -20.82 1.03 19.38
N THR A 75 -22.04 0.96 18.84
CA THR A 75 -22.36 0.07 17.71
C THR A 75 -21.64 0.50 16.43
N GLU A 76 -21.68 1.77 16.09
CA GLU A 76 -21.04 2.29 14.88
C GLU A 76 -19.52 2.29 14.98
N ARG A 77 -18.97 2.65 16.14
CA ARG A 77 -17.53 2.62 16.38
C ARG A 77 -16.98 1.20 16.27
N GLU A 78 -17.70 0.20 16.78
CA GLU A 78 -17.29 -1.19 16.64
C GLU A 78 -17.19 -1.61 15.16
N LEU A 79 -18.16 -1.19 14.33
CA LEU A 79 -18.16 -1.46 12.89
C LEU A 79 -16.91 -0.87 12.21
N TRP A 80 -16.58 0.40 12.49
CA TRP A 80 -15.42 1.04 11.88
C TRP A 80 -14.10 0.48 12.40
N VAL A 81 -14.02 0.12 13.68
CA VAL A 81 -12.85 -0.56 14.26
C VAL A 81 -12.62 -1.91 13.57
N GLN A 82 -13.68 -2.71 13.37
CA GLN A 82 -13.57 -3.99 12.65
C GLN A 82 -13.10 -3.78 11.20
N ARG A 83 -13.64 -2.79 10.49
CA ARG A 83 -13.17 -2.41 9.15
C ARG A 83 -11.68 -2.06 9.17
N GLY A 84 -11.22 -1.25 10.12
CA GLY A 84 -9.81 -0.89 10.29
C GLY A 84 -8.91 -2.11 10.51
N ILE A 85 -9.33 -3.05 11.36
CA ILE A 85 -8.60 -4.31 11.58
C ILE A 85 -8.47 -5.11 10.27
N GLN A 86 -9.53 -5.19 9.46
CA GLN A 86 -9.48 -5.91 8.19
C GLN A 86 -8.59 -5.24 7.15
N VAL A 87 -8.57 -3.90 7.10
CA VAL A 87 -7.65 -3.14 6.25
C VAL A 87 -6.20 -3.45 6.63
N LEU A 88 -5.87 -3.41 7.93
CA LEU A 88 -4.52 -3.71 8.42
C LEU A 88 -4.07 -5.14 8.09
N LYS A 89 -4.93 -6.14 8.32
CA LYS A 89 -4.64 -7.54 7.93
C LYS A 89 -4.39 -7.69 6.44
N THR A 90 -5.12 -6.93 5.64
CA THR A 90 -4.99 -6.95 4.19
C THR A 90 -3.69 -6.27 3.74
N LEU A 91 -3.29 -5.19 4.42
CA LEU A 91 -2.01 -4.53 4.20
C LEU A 91 -0.81 -5.42 4.56
N ASP A 92 -0.91 -6.18 5.65
CA ASP A 92 0.09 -7.19 6.03
C ASP A 92 0.25 -8.28 4.95
N ALA A 93 -0.86 -8.74 4.35
CA ALA A 93 -0.84 -9.71 3.27
C ALA A 93 -0.15 -9.16 1.99
N VAL A 94 -0.42 -7.89 1.63
CA VAL A 94 0.25 -7.22 0.51
C VAL A 94 1.76 -7.08 0.76
N ASN A 95 2.16 -6.67 1.96
CA ASN A 95 3.57 -6.57 2.35
C ASN A 95 4.28 -7.93 2.31
N ALA A 96 3.58 -9.02 2.63
CA ALA A 96 4.07 -10.39 2.48
C ALA A 96 4.13 -10.88 1.01
N LYS A 97 3.93 -9.97 0.03
CA LYS A 97 3.85 -10.24 -1.42
C LYS A 97 2.79 -11.28 -1.78
N GLN A 98 1.79 -11.49 -0.92
CA GLN A 98 0.61 -12.24 -1.28
C GLN A 98 -0.29 -11.33 -2.10
N ILE A 99 -0.17 -11.44 -3.42
CA ILE A 99 -0.96 -10.67 -4.36
C ILE A 99 -2.45 -10.97 -4.10
N LEU A 100 -3.22 -9.94 -3.75
CA LEU A 100 -4.64 -10.08 -3.44
C LEU A 100 -5.50 -10.29 -4.69
N THR A 101 -5.01 -9.89 -5.86
CA THR A 101 -5.73 -9.96 -7.14
C THR A 101 -4.80 -10.23 -8.33
N THR A 102 -5.22 -11.13 -9.21
CA THR A 102 -4.54 -11.42 -10.49
C THR A 102 -4.89 -10.44 -11.61
N SER A 103 -5.76 -9.44 -11.37
CA SER A 103 -6.19 -8.48 -12.39
C SER A 103 -5.26 -7.26 -12.46
N PRO A 104 -4.76 -6.88 -13.65
CA PRO A 104 -3.90 -5.72 -13.83
C PRO A 104 -4.66 -4.37 -13.90
N MET A 105 -5.99 -4.39 -13.95
CA MET A 105 -6.83 -3.19 -14.09
C MET A 105 -7.06 -2.52 -12.71
N PRO A 106 -6.76 -1.22 -12.55
CA PRO A 106 -6.91 -0.51 -11.27
C PRO A 106 -8.33 -0.58 -10.69
N GLU A 107 -9.37 -0.32 -11.49
CA GLU A 107 -10.77 -0.32 -11.01
C GLU A 107 -11.24 -1.68 -10.46
N ASP A 108 -10.66 -2.77 -10.97
CA ASP A 108 -10.96 -4.12 -10.48
C ASP A 108 -10.29 -4.41 -9.13
N ILE A 109 -9.09 -3.86 -8.92
CA ILE A 109 -8.37 -3.96 -7.66
C ILE A 109 -9.16 -3.25 -6.55
N ASP A 110 -9.70 -2.08 -6.85
CA ASP A 110 -10.47 -1.24 -5.93
C ASP A 110 -11.67 -1.99 -5.37
N ARG A 111 -12.52 -2.44 -6.28
CA ARG A 111 -13.74 -3.19 -5.98
C ARG A 111 -13.42 -4.50 -5.28
N ALA A 112 -12.34 -5.18 -5.65
CA ALA A 112 -11.95 -6.42 -4.98
C ALA A 112 -11.52 -6.21 -3.53
N ILE A 113 -10.77 -5.13 -3.25
CA ILE A 113 -10.36 -4.76 -1.89
C ILE A 113 -11.59 -4.42 -1.04
N ASP A 114 -12.48 -3.56 -1.55
CA ASP A 114 -13.67 -3.12 -0.82
C ASP A 114 -14.59 -4.32 -0.50
N ASN A 115 -14.88 -5.16 -1.49
CA ASN A 115 -15.69 -6.35 -1.31
C ASN A 115 -15.09 -7.32 -0.27
N ARG A 116 -13.77 -7.50 -0.30
CA ARG A 116 -13.08 -8.39 0.66
C ARG A 116 -13.20 -7.87 2.09
N ILE A 117 -13.03 -6.56 2.28
CA ILE A 117 -13.18 -5.93 3.61
C ILE A 117 -14.63 -6.08 4.09
N GLU A 118 -15.61 -5.80 3.23
CA GLU A 118 -17.03 -5.89 3.55
C GLU A 118 -17.43 -7.32 3.96
N LEU A 119 -17.10 -8.32 3.15
CA LEU A 119 -17.37 -9.73 3.43
C LEU A 119 -16.74 -10.20 4.75
N ALA A 120 -15.52 -9.74 5.05
CA ALA A 120 -14.82 -10.12 6.28
C ALA A 120 -15.48 -9.52 7.54
N VAL A 121 -16.03 -8.32 7.42
CA VAL A 121 -16.79 -7.68 8.50
C VAL A 121 -18.14 -8.36 8.69
N GLU A 122 -18.87 -8.67 7.60
CA GLU A 122 -20.13 -9.41 7.68
C GLU A 122 -19.96 -10.79 8.34
N ALA A 123 -18.92 -11.53 7.95
CA ALA A 123 -18.61 -12.83 8.53
C ALA A 123 -18.32 -12.73 10.04
N TYR A 124 -17.65 -11.67 10.48
CA TYR A 124 -17.42 -11.43 11.91
C TYR A 124 -18.74 -11.18 12.65
N ARG A 125 -19.62 -10.33 12.11
CA ARG A 125 -20.92 -10.00 12.73
C ARG A 125 -21.81 -11.23 12.82
N ALA A 126 -21.85 -12.06 11.77
CA ALA A 126 -22.62 -13.30 11.78
C ALA A 126 -22.17 -14.24 12.91
N ARG A 127 -20.88 -14.28 13.23
CA ARG A 127 -20.32 -15.09 14.32
C ARG A 127 -20.59 -14.53 15.72
N VAL A 128 -20.64 -13.21 15.88
CA VAL A 128 -20.90 -12.57 17.18
C VAL A 128 -22.40 -12.57 17.52
N ASN A 129 -23.27 -12.51 16.51
CA ASN A 129 -24.73 -12.50 16.68
C ASN A 129 -25.39 -13.89 16.68
N SER A 130 -24.61 -14.98 16.53
CA SER A 130 -25.06 -16.39 16.58
C SER A 130 -24.84 -17.00 17.95
#